data_AF-A0A935CBR1-F1
#
_entry.id   AF-A0A935CBR1-F1
#
_cell.length_a   1.000
_cell.length_b   1.000
_cell.length_c   1.000
_cell.angle_alpha   90.00
_cell.angle_beta   90.00
_cell.angle_gamma   90.00
#
_symmetry.space_group_name_H-M   'P 1'
#
loop_
_entity.id
_entity.type
_entity.pdbx_description
1 polymer ?
#
loop_
_entity_poly.entity_id
_entity_poly.type
_entity_poly.pdbx_seq_one_letter_code
_entity_poly.pdbx_strand_id
1 'polypeptide(L)'
;GTGNYTFTLGGDAAATQTQPGAIYRFNNLSAGNYTIDLEDANSCSIVQQNVTLTEPVALTATAAITSNFNGAELSCFGASDGEITTTAGNGSGGYTYVLNEEPTNTTGDANGIYTGLAAGSYTVTVTDNNGCSATTTSIVIDNPVDVDVTAAASNISCNAAGDGSVTGSSSGGTGTLVYDLEDDLGNAIANTTGDASGTYTALAAGTYRVRVTDDNGCTSTSNNVVVSEPAVLSASTT
;
A
#
# COMPACT_ATOMS: atom_id res chain seq x y z
N GLY A 1 37.25 -53.87 1.38
CA GLY A 1 38.40 -54.31 2.17
C GLY A 1 37.97 -54.44 3.61
N THR A 2 38.65 -55.28 4.39
CA THR A 2 38.53 -55.27 5.86
C THR A 2 39.71 -54.48 6.40
N GLY A 3 39.49 -53.27 6.90
CA GLY A 3 40.55 -52.39 7.41
C GLY A 3 40.08 -50.95 7.61
N ASN A 4 40.92 -50.13 8.26
CA ASN A 4 40.73 -48.68 8.35
C ASN A 4 40.88 -48.07 6.95
N TYR A 5 39.94 -47.20 6.57
CA TYR A 5 39.99 -46.44 5.33
C TYR A 5 40.46 -45.02 5.60
N THR A 6 41.26 -44.49 4.70
CA THR A 6 41.62 -43.07 4.67
C THR A 6 40.67 -42.36 3.72
N PHE A 7 39.87 -41.43 4.26
CA PHE A 7 39.00 -40.56 3.46
C PHE A 7 39.74 -39.26 3.19
N THR A 8 39.85 -38.86 1.93
CA THR A 8 40.43 -37.58 1.51
C THR A 8 39.38 -36.76 0.80
N LEU A 9 39.13 -35.54 1.28
CA LEU A 9 38.28 -34.55 0.61
C LEU A 9 39.15 -33.55 -0.16
N GLY A 10 38.93 -33.44 -1.47
CA GLY A 10 39.53 -32.44 -2.36
C GLY A 10 38.47 -31.58 -3.06
N GLY A 11 38.90 -30.70 -3.98
CA GLY A 11 38.01 -29.86 -4.79
C GLY A 11 38.24 -28.35 -4.58
N ASP A 12 37.32 -27.55 -5.12
CA ASP A 12 37.50 -26.09 -5.32
C ASP A 12 37.53 -25.25 -4.02
N ALA A 13 37.15 -25.84 -2.87
CA ALA A 13 36.99 -25.12 -1.60
C ALA A 13 37.56 -25.82 -0.36
N ALA A 14 38.30 -26.93 -0.48
CA ALA A 14 38.81 -27.67 0.68
C ALA A 14 40.34 -27.64 0.79
N ALA A 15 40.85 -27.30 1.98
CA ALA A 15 42.11 -27.89 2.44
C ALA A 15 41.94 -29.41 2.47
N THR A 16 42.92 -30.17 1.99
CA THR A 16 42.89 -31.64 2.01
C THR A 16 42.66 -32.12 3.44
N GLN A 17 41.50 -32.72 3.70
CA GLN A 17 41.18 -33.32 5.00
C GLN A 17 41.29 -34.83 4.89
N THR A 18 42.15 -35.42 5.71
CA THR A 18 42.50 -36.85 5.67
C THR A 18 42.24 -37.49 7.01
N GLN A 19 41.35 -38.49 7.07
CA GLN A 19 40.94 -39.12 8.34
C GLN A 19 40.76 -40.65 8.23
N PRO A 20 41.23 -41.44 9.21
CA PRO A 20 41.02 -42.88 9.24
C PRO A 20 39.67 -43.26 9.87
N GLY A 21 38.97 -44.26 9.31
CA GLY A 21 37.76 -44.81 9.93
C GLY A 21 36.92 -45.72 9.03
N ALA A 22 35.75 -46.13 9.52
CA ALA A 22 34.75 -46.87 8.74
C ALA A 22 33.62 -45.98 8.19
N ILE A 23 33.35 -44.84 8.85
CA ILE A 23 32.42 -43.78 8.43
C ILE A 23 33.05 -42.45 8.83
N TYR A 24 33.06 -41.46 7.94
CA TYR A 24 33.55 -40.11 8.24
C TYR A 24 32.54 -39.03 7.83
N ARG A 25 32.50 -37.93 8.58
CA ARG A 25 31.69 -36.73 8.30
C ARG A 25 32.60 -35.52 8.20
N PHE A 26 32.56 -34.85 7.05
CA PHE A 26 33.19 -33.54 6.85
C PHE A 26 32.22 -32.45 7.33
N ASN A 27 32.69 -31.52 8.16
CA ASN A 27 31.89 -30.41 8.69
C ASN A 27 32.43 -29.07 8.18
N ASN A 28 31.62 -28.02 8.28
CA ASN A 28 31.98 -26.64 7.92
C ASN A 28 32.45 -26.48 6.46
N LEU A 29 31.85 -27.25 5.55
CA LEU A 29 32.09 -27.13 4.12
C LEU A 29 31.23 -26.00 3.55
N SER A 30 31.83 -25.11 2.76
CA SER A 30 31.09 -24.13 1.96
C SER A 30 30.43 -24.80 0.75
N ALA A 31 29.48 -24.14 0.10
CA ALA A 31 29.00 -24.61 -1.19
C ALA A 31 30.16 -24.73 -2.18
N GLY A 32 30.12 -25.74 -3.05
CA GLY A 32 31.20 -26.05 -3.98
C GLY A 32 31.17 -27.48 -4.50
N ASN A 33 32.07 -27.79 -5.42
CA ASN A 33 32.28 -29.14 -5.92
C ASN A 33 33.40 -29.79 -5.12
N TYR A 34 33.08 -30.94 -4.55
CA TYR A 34 33.99 -31.75 -3.76
C TYR A 34 34.29 -33.05 -4.46
N THR A 35 35.52 -33.52 -4.30
CA THR A 35 35.94 -34.86 -4.66
C THR A 35 36.22 -35.66 -3.41
N ILE A 36 35.76 -36.91 -3.37
CA ILE A 36 36.04 -37.85 -2.28
C ILE A 36 36.90 -38.97 -2.84
N ASP A 37 38.10 -39.10 -2.27
CA ASP A 37 39.01 -40.21 -2.53
C ASP A 37 39.04 -41.13 -1.30
N LEU A 38 39.10 -42.45 -1.54
CA LEU A 38 39.16 -43.47 -0.51
C LEU A 38 40.34 -44.40 -0.78
N GLU A 39 41.21 -44.57 0.21
CA GLU A 39 42.35 -45.49 0.17
C GLU A 39 42.28 -46.48 1.34
N ASP A 40 42.50 -47.77 1.10
CA ASP A 40 42.63 -48.76 2.16
C ASP A 40 44.09 -48.91 2.66
N ALA A 41 44.28 -49.68 3.73
CA ALA A 41 45.61 -49.92 4.30
C ALA A 41 46.60 -50.67 3.37
N ASN A 42 46.11 -51.21 2.24
CA ASN A 42 46.91 -51.90 1.24
C ASN A 42 47.16 -51.01 0.01
N SER A 43 46.93 -49.71 0.12
CA SER A 43 47.06 -48.71 -0.94
C SER A 43 46.17 -48.95 -2.16
N CYS A 44 45.06 -49.67 -1.99
CA CYS A 44 44.03 -49.74 -3.02
C CYS A 44 43.16 -48.49 -2.93
N SER A 45 43.17 -47.67 -3.98
CA SER A 45 42.32 -46.49 -4.12
C SER A 45 41.09 -46.78 -4.98
N ILE A 46 39.96 -46.16 -4.68
CA ILE A 46 38.75 -46.21 -5.51
C ILE A 46 38.70 -45.04 -6.51
N VAL A 47 37.78 -45.12 -7.48
CA VAL A 47 37.47 -44.02 -8.41
C VAL A 47 36.91 -42.83 -7.63
N GLN A 48 37.48 -41.66 -7.91
CA GLN A 48 37.09 -40.36 -7.35
C GLN A 48 35.59 -40.11 -7.53
N GLN A 49 34.91 -39.81 -6.41
CA GLN A 49 33.48 -39.47 -6.42
C GLN A 49 33.30 -37.97 -6.35
N ASN A 50 32.50 -37.41 -7.28
CA ASN A 50 32.16 -36.00 -7.29
C ASN A 50 30.87 -35.77 -6.49
N VAL A 51 30.89 -34.78 -5.60
CA VAL A 51 29.75 -34.34 -4.81
C VAL A 51 29.63 -32.83 -4.94
N THR A 52 28.49 -32.35 -5.40
CA THR A 52 28.20 -30.90 -5.41
C THR A 52 27.41 -30.55 -4.17
N LEU A 53 27.94 -29.63 -3.37
CA LEU A 53 27.22 -29.00 -2.27
C LEU A 53 26.68 -27.66 -2.77
N THR A 54 25.35 -27.54 -2.87
CA THR A 54 24.70 -26.29 -3.27
C THR A 54 24.33 -25.47 -2.05
N GLU A 55 24.43 -24.15 -2.18
CA GLU A 55 23.89 -23.24 -1.16
C GLU A 55 22.35 -23.28 -1.17
N PRO A 56 21.67 -23.14 -0.02
CA PRO A 56 20.22 -22.98 0.00
C PRO A 56 19.78 -21.79 -0.85
N VAL A 57 18.64 -21.92 -1.53
CA VAL A 57 18.08 -20.81 -2.32
C VAL A 57 17.72 -19.67 -1.37
N ALA A 58 18.28 -18.49 -1.63
CA ALA A 58 18.12 -17.31 -0.78
C ALA A 58 16.63 -16.93 -0.62
N LEU A 59 16.25 -16.60 0.61
CA LEU A 59 14.91 -16.07 0.95
C LEU A 59 14.62 -14.82 0.12
N THR A 60 13.42 -14.75 -0.45
CA THR A 60 12.91 -13.58 -1.17
C THR A 60 11.66 -13.06 -0.49
N ALA A 61 11.45 -11.74 -0.58
CA ALA A 61 10.27 -11.06 -0.09
C ALA A 61 9.83 -10.00 -1.09
N THR A 62 8.53 -9.95 -1.41
CA THR A 62 7.91 -8.89 -2.21
C THR A 62 6.68 -8.37 -1.49
N ALA A 63 6.37 -7.08 -1.65
CA ALA A 63 5.17 -6.45 -1.13
C ALA A 63 4.44 -5.71 -2.24
N ALA A 64 3.11 -5.65 -2.13
CA ALA A 64 2.23 -4.90 -3.01
C ALA A 64 1.10 -4.25 -2.20
N ILE A 65 0.63 -3.10 -2.65
CA ILE A 65 -0.60 -2.48 -2.13
C ILE A 65 -1.77 -3.30 -2.65
N THR A 66 -2.67 -3.68 -1.75
CA THR A 66 -3.84 -4.50 -2.07
C THR A 66 -5.16 -3.83 -1.77
N SER A 67 -5.15 -2.68 -1.09
CA SER A 67 -6.32 -1.80 -0.98
C SER A 67 -6.71 -1.24 -2.36
N ASN A 68 -8.02 -1.07 -2.58
CA ASN A 68 -8.56 -0.51 -3.81
C ASN A 68 -9.90 0.19 -3.53
N PHE A 69 -9.83 1.51 -3.37
CA PHE A 69 -10.97 2.40 -3.17
C PHE A 69 -11.26 3.13 -4.48
N ASN A 70 -11.93 2.42 -5.41
CA ASN A 70 -12.23 2.91 -6.76
C ASN A 70 -10.99 3.38 -7.54
N GLY A 71 -9.88 2.66 -7.40
CA GLY A 71 -8.59 2.96 -8.02
C GLY A 71 -7.63 3.76 -7.13
N ALA A 72 -8.06 4.19 -5.95
CA ALA A 72 -7.19 4.80 -4.94
C ALA A 72 -6.70 3.77 -3.92
N GLU A 73 -5.58 4.07 -3.28
CA GLU A 73 -4.92 3.20 -2.28
C GLU A 73 -5.48 3.42 -0.87
N LEU A 74 -6.07 4.59 -0.63
CA LEU A 74 -6.79 4.98 0.59
C LEU A 74 -8.19 5.49 0.20
N SER A 75 -9.18 5.36 1.09
CA SER A 75 -10.55 5.81 0.78
C SER A 75 -10.63 7.31 0.55
N CYS A 76 -10.04 8.10 1.45
CA CYS A 76 -10.03 9.55 1.44
C CYS A 76 -8.65 10.11 1.75
N PHE A 77 -8.43 11.39 1.43
CA PHE A 77 -7.23 12.09 1.86
C PHE A 77 -7.11 12.04 3.40
N GLY A 78 -5.97 11.58 3.89
CA GLY A 78 -5.69 11.43 5.32
C GLY A 78 -6.33 10.21 5.98
N ALA A 79 -6.98 9.32 5.21
CA ALA A 79 -7.47 8.04 5.74
C ALA A 79 -6.30 7.12 6.14
N SER A 80 -6.62 6.11 6.95
CA SER A 80 -5.68 5.09 7.41
C SER A 80 -6.30 3.71 7.25
N ASP A 81 -6.71 3.39 6.02
CA ASP A 81 -7.36 2.16 5.62
C ASP A 81 -6.66 1.45 4.45
N GLY A 82 -5.41 1.83 4.19
CA GLY A 82 -4.55 1.17 3.22
C GLY A 82 -4.17 -0.24 3.65
N GLU A 83 -3.86 -1.07 2.66
CA GLU A 83 -3.46 -2.46 2.87
C GLU A 83 -2.22 -2.82 2.05
N ILE A 84 -1.25 -3.48 2.69
CA ILE A 84 -0.07 -4.06 2.04
C ILE A 84 -0.07 -5.57 2.28
N THR A 85 0.03 -6.33 1.19
CA THR A 85 0.23 -7.78 1.24
C THR A 85 1.67 -8.13 0.88
N THR A 86 2.31 -8.92 1.74
CA THR A 86 3.69 -9.40 1.58
C THR A 86 3.69 -10.88 1.21
N THR A 87 4.48 -11.24 0.20
CA THR A 87 4.72 -12.63 -0.20
C THR A 87 6.18 -12.98 0.05
N ALA A 88 6.41 -14.15 0.65
CA ALA A 88 7.73 -14.70 0.89
C ALA A 88 7.95 -15.96 0.04
N GLY A 89 9.17 -16.18 -0.41
CA GLY A 89 9.54 -17.36 -1.21
C GLY A 89 10.95 -17.84 -0.91
N ASN A 90 11.27 -19.07 -1.31
CA ASN A 90 12.55 -19.74 -1.05
C ASN A 90 12.86 -19.85 0.46
N GLY A 91 14.14 -20.02 0.84
CA GLY A 91 14.51 -20.23 2.24
C GLY A 91 13.91 -21.51 2.85
N SER A 92 13.74 -21.50 4.16
CA SER A 92 13.45 -22.70 4.97
C SER A 92 11.96 -22.84 5.35
N GLY A 93 11.08 -22.01 4.79
CA GLY A 93 9.67 -21.94 5.17
C GLY A 93 9.45 -21.40 6.58
N GLY A 94 8.18 -21.42 7.03
CA GLY A 94 7.80 -20.96 8.39
C GLY A 94 8.12 -19.48 8.61
N TYR A 95 7.63 -18.61 7.74
CA TYR A 95 8.01 -17.20 7.73
C TYR A 95 7.31 -16.40 8.84
N THR A 96 8.04 -15.46 9.41
CA THR A 96 7.51 -14.37 10.25
C THR A 96 7.69 -13.05 9.54
N TYR A 97 6.73 -12.14 9.70
CA TYR A 97 6.71 -10.83 9.04
C TYR A 97 6.80 -9.73 10.09
N VAL A 98 7.52 -8.66 9.76
CA VAL A 98 7.57 -7.42 10.54
C VAL A 98 7.48 -6.25 9.58
N LEU A 99 6.48 -5.38 9.76
CA LEU A 99 6.39 -4.11 9.05
C LEU A 99 7.32 -3.09 9.71
N ASN A 100 8.26 -2.56 8.94
CA ASN A 100 9.23 -1.58 9.41
C ASN A 100 8.61 -0.18 9.30
N GLU A 101 7.87 0.23 10.31
CA GLU A 101 7.29 1.57 10.44
C GLU A 101 7.27 2.04 11.90
N GLU A 102 7.04 3.34 12.10
CA GLU A 102 6.93 3.98 13.42
C GLU A 102 5.67 4.85 13.50
N PRO A 103 4.74 4.60 14.44
CA PRO A 103 4.72 3.48 15.38
C PRO A 103 4.47 2.13 14.68
N THR A 104 5.02 1.05 15.22
CA THR A 104 4.87 -0.29 14.63
C THR A 104 3.41 -0.76 14.60
N ASN A 105 2.93 -1.19 13.43
CA ASN A 105 1.67 -1.90 13.25
C ASN A 105 1.90 -3.41 13.21
N THR A 106 1.23 -4.14 14.12
CA THR A 106 1.36 -5.59 14.26
C THR A 106 0.16 -6.37 13.72
N THR A 107 -0.79 -5.72 13.04
CA THR A 107 -2.03 -6.37 12.57
C THR A 107 -1.77 -7.51 11.58
N GLY A 108 -0.68 -7.40 10.80
CA GLY A 108 -0.33 -8.32 9.72
C GLY A 108 0.81 -9.28 9.99
N ASP A 109 1.44 -9.25 11.17
CA ASP A 109 2.68 -10.00 11.47
C ASP A 109 2.53 -11.53 11.24
N ALA A 110 1.32 -12.04 11.45
CA ALA A 110 1.02 -13.47 11.36
C ALA A 110 0.85 -13.99 9.93
N ASN A 111 0.51 -13.13 8.97
CA ASN A 111 0.15 -13.55 7.60
C ASN A 111 0.74 -12.67 6.50
N GLY A 112 1.47 -11.61 6.85
CA GLY A 112 2.04 -10.65 5.91
C GLY A 112 1.03 -9.67 5.31
N ILE A 113 -0.19 -9.58 5.86
CA ILE A 113 -1.26 -8.68 5.38
C ILE A 113 -1.47 -7.57 6.40
N TYR A 114 -0.90 -6.41 6.14
CA TYR A 114 -0.98 -5.24 7.02
C TYR A 114 -2.13 -4.35 6.58
N THR A 115 -3.02 -4.03 7.51
CA THR A 115 -4.20 -3.17 7.28
C THR A 115 -4.12 -1.94 8.16
N GLY A 116 -4.95 -0.94 7.87
CA GLY A 116 -5.03 0.26 8.68
C GLY A 116 -3.84 1.22 8.45
N LEU A 117 -3.21 1.14 7.28
CA LEU A 117 -2.04 1.92 6.95
C LEU A 117 -2.45 3.30 6.41
N ALA A 118 -1.75 4.34 6.85
CA ALA A 118 -1.89 5.69 6.33
C ALA A 118 -1.01 5.89 5.09
N ALA A 119 -1.07 7.08 4.49
CA ALA A 119 -0.10 7.46 3.46
C ALA A 119 1.32 7.49 4.07
N GLY A 120 2.27 6.86 3.38
CA GLY A 120 3.60 6.63 3.94
C GLY A 120 4.44 5.66 3.11
N SER A 121 5.70 5.51 3.51
CA SER A 121 6.64 4.60 2.88
C SER A 121 6.94 3.43 3.80
N TYR A 122 6.80 2.21 3.29
CA TYR A 122 6.82 0.99 4.06
C TYR A 122 7.84 -0.01 3.49
N THR A 123 8.43 -0.80 4.38
CA THR A 123 9.15 -2.02 4.01
C THR A 123 8.76 -3.13 4.97
N VAL A 124 8.78 -4.38 4.50
CA VAL A 124 8.49 -5.54 5.33
C VAL A 124 9.73 -6.42 5.41
N THR A 125 10.14 -6.77 6.61
CA THR A 125 11.18 -7.77 6.85
C THR A 125 10.51 -9.13 7.09
N VAL A 126 10.96 -10.10 6.32
CA VAL A 126 10.56 -11.51 6.42
C VAL A 126 11.72 -12.30 6.97
N THR A 127 11.47 -13.15 7.97
CA THR A 127 12.47 -14.07 8.51
C THR A 127 11.98 -15.51 8.38
N ASP A 128 12.84 -16.42 7.91
CA ASP A 128 12.52 -17.85 7.83
C ASP A 128 12.84 -18.60 9.14
N ASN A 129 12.44 -19.88 9.22
CA ASN A 129 12.63 -20.69 10.42
C ASN A 129 14.11 -20.97 10.79
N ASN A 130 15.05 -20.73 9.87
CA ASN A 130 16.48 -20.85 10.12
C ASN A 130 17.13 -19.50 10.48
N GLY A 131 16.34 -18.43 10.59
CA GLY A 131 16.81 -17.09 10.97
C GLY A 131 17.37 -16.27 9.81
N CYS A 132 17.22 -16.72 8.57
CA CYS A 132 17.58 -15.92 7.40
C CYS A 132 16.52 -14.82 7.20
N SER A 133 16.94 -13.58 6.95
CA SER A 133 16.05 -12.45 6.76
C SER A 133 16.16 -11.83 5.37
N ALA A 134 15.03 -11.40 4.80
CA ALA A 134 14.95 -10.59 3.58
C ALA A 134 14.01 -9.41 3.80
N THR A 135 14.34 -8.25 3.25
CA THR A 135 13.49 -7.05 3.33
C THR A 135 12.99 -6.69 1.95
N THR A 136 11.71 -6.34 1.84
CA THR A 136 11.11 -5.91 0.58
C THR A 136 11.73 -4.59 0.09
N THR A 137 11.55 -4.28 -1.19
CA THR A 137 11.73 -2.91 -1.65
C THR A 137 10.73 -1.98 -0.97
N SER A 138 11.07 -0.69 -0.90
CA SER A 138 10.16 0.33 -0.39
C SER A 138 8.90 0.41 -1.23
N ILE A 139 7.74 0.41 -0.57
CA ILE A 139 6.44 0.64 -1.18
C ILE A 139 5.82 1.89 -0.57
N VAL A 140 5.18 2.71 -1.38
CA VAL A 140 4.63 4.00 -0.96
C VAL A 140 3.12 3.97 -1.15
N ILE A 141 2.39 4.17 -0.06
CA ILE A 141 0.95 4.44 -0.11
C ILE A 141 0.78 5.95 -0.23
N ASP A 142 0.13 6.39 -1.29
CA ASP A 142 -0.17 7.79 -1.57
C ASP A 142 -1.60 8.16 -1.15
N ASN A 143 -1.78 9.42 -0.75
CA ASN A 143 -3.12 9.96 -0.57
C ASN A 143 -3.80 10.14 -1.93
N PRO A 144 -5.11 9.85 -2.05
CA PRO A 144 -5.89 10.33 -3.18
C PRO A 144 -5.90 11.87 -3.20
N VAL A 145 -6.18 12.45 -4.36
CA VAL A 145 -6.35 13.91 -4.47
C VAL A 145 -7.61 14.30 -3.71
N ASP A 146 -7.44 15.17 -2.71
CA ASP A 146 -8.55 15.64 -1.88
C ASP A 146 -9.61 16.38 -2.70
N VAL A 147 -10.86 16.37 -2.23
CA VAL A 147 -11.95 17.13 -2.83
C VAL A 147 -11.84 18.58 -2.35
N ASP A 148 -11.52 19.50 -3.24
CA ASP A 148 -11.63 20.93 -2.98
C ASP A 148 -12.88 21.48 -3.65
N VAL A 149 -13.62 22.36 -2.98
CA VAL A 149 -14.87 22.93 -3.49
C VAL A 149 -14.98 24.43 -3.23
N THR A 150 -15.43 25.14 -4.25
CA THR A 150 -15.77 26.56 -4.20
C THR A 150 -17.21 26.75 -4.66
N ALA A 151 -17.85 27.83 -4.20
CA ALA A 151 -19.18 28.21 -4.64
C ALA A 151 -19.23 29.70 -4.99
N ALA A 152 -20.06 30.05 -5.97
CA ALA A 152 -20.35 31.42 -6.36
C ALA A 152 -21.86 31.61 -6.49
N ALA A 153 -22.37 32.76 -6.07
CA ALA A 153 -23.79 33.10 -6.15
C ALA A 153 -24.05 34.23 -7.15
N SER A 154 -25.21 34.19 -7.80
CA SER A 154 -25.80 35.33 -8.53
C SER A 154 -27.06 35.79 -7.83
N ASN A 155 -27.16 37.10 -7.61
CA ASN A 155 -28.30 37.74 -6.97
C ASN A 155 -29.55 37.70 -7.86
N ILE A 156 -30.71 37.82 -7.21
CA ILE A 156 -32.01 37.93 -7.89
C ILE A 156 -32.03 39.22 -8.72
N SER A 157 -32.57 39.18 -9.95
CA SER A 157 -32.54 40.32 -10.87
C SER A 157 -33.53 41.44 -10.51
N CYS A 158 -34.68 41.08 -9.92
CA CYS A 158 -35.73 42.00 -9.52
C CYS A 158 -36.42 41.47 -8.25
N ASN A 159 -37.00 42.39 -7.46
CA ASN A 159 -37.76 41.97 -6.29
C ASN A 159 -38.88 40.98 -6.66
N ALA A 160 -38.96 39.88 -5.92
CA ALA A 160 -39.80 38.72 -6.07
C ALA A 160 -39.59 37.87 -7.34
N ALA A 161 -38.53 38.09 -8.13
CA ALA A 161 -38.29 37.31 -9.34
C ALA A 161 -37.88 35.85 -9.04
N GLY A 162 -37.17 35.63 -7.92
CA GLY A 162 -36.73 34.30 -7.49
C GLY A 162 -35.80 33.62 -8.50
N ASP A 163 -35.02 34.38 -9.26
CA ASP A 163 -34.13 33.91 -10.33
C ASP A 163 -32.66 33.87 -9.91
N GLY A 164 -32.39 33.88 -8.60
CA GLY A 164 -31.05 33.74 -8.05
C GLY A 164 -30.44 32.36 -8.39
N SER A 165 -29.12 32.27 -8.33
CA SER A 165 -28.42 31.02 -8.62
C SER A 165 -27.18 30.83 -7.75
N VAL A 166 -26.78 29.57 -7.58
CA VAL A 166 -25.52 29.16 -6.98
C VAL A 166 -24.86 28.13 -7.89
N THR A 167 -23.57 28.32 -8.16
CA THR A 167 -22.74 27.35 -8.88
C THR A 167 -21.60 26.92 -7.99
N GLY A 168 -21.54 25.62 -7.71
CA GLY A 168 -20.41 24.95 -7.08
C GLY A 168 -19.44 24.40 -8.12
N SER A 169 -18.15 24.56 -7.88
CA SER A 169 -17.07 23.98 -8.69
C SER A 169 -16.11 23.25 -7.77
N SER A 170 -15.68 22.05 -8.16
CA SER A 170 -14.71 21.27 -7.40
C SER A 170 -13.49 20.88 -8.23
N SER A 171 -12.46 20.41 -7.54
CA SER A 171 -11.31 19.73 -8.10
C SER A 171 -10.91 18.56 -7.20
N GLY A 172 -10.26 17.54 -7.79
CA GLY A 172 -9.91 16.32 -7.07
C GLY A 172 -11.10 15.39 -6.82
N GLY A 173 -10.96 14.51 -5.84
CA GLY A 173 -11.90 13.41 -5.58
C GLY A 173 -11.73 12.20 -6.49
N THR A 174 -12.35 11.10 -6.09
CA THR A 174 -12.33 9.83 -6.83
C THR A 174 -13.68 9.57 -7.50
N GLY A 175 -13.64 9.20 -8.78
CA GLY A 175 -14.84 8.78 -9.52
C GLY A 175 -15.86 9.90 -9.75
N THR A 176 -17.13 9.53 -9.70
CA THR A 176 -18.27 10.42 -9.94
C THR A 176 -18.50 11.32 -8.73
N LEU A 177 -18.64 12.63 -8.97
CA LEU A 177 -18.93 13.60 -7.92
C LEU A 177 -20.44 13.88 -7.80
N VAL A 178 -20.92 13.99 -6.57
CA VAL A 178 -22.26 14.45 -6.21
C VAL A 178 -22.12 15.84 -5.60
N TYR A 179 -22.87 16.81 -6.14
CA TYR A 179 -22.95 18.16 -5.59
C TYR A 179 -24.30 18.31 -4.88
N ASP A 180 -24.29 18.64 -3.60
CA ASP A 180 -25.45 19.00 -2.79
C ASP A 180 -25.46 20.51 -2.54
N LEU A 181 -26.57 21.17 -2.85
CA LEU A 181 -26.86 22.52 -2.36
C LEU A 181 -27.43 22.41 -0.94
N GLU A 182 -26.83 23.12 0.00
CA GLU A 182 -27.28 23.19 1.39
C GLU A 182 -27.61 24.64 1.79
N ASP A 183 -28.49 24.80 2.79
CA ASP A 183 -28.68 26.09 3.46
C ASP A 183 -27.54 26.41 4.44
N ASP A 184 -27.65 27.51 5.18
CA ASP A 184 -26.67 27.93 6.18
C ASP A 184 -26.58 26.97 7.39
N LEU A 185 -27.63 26.18 7.64
CA LEU A 185 -27.68 25.17 8.71
C LEU A 185 -27.22 23.78 8.24
N GLY A 186 -27.07 23.56 6.93
CA GLY A 186 -26.67 22.28 6.36
C GLY A 186 -27.79 21.35 5.98
N ASN A 187 -29.01 21.86 5.90
CA ASN A 187 -30.11 21.09 5.36
C ASN A 187 -29.97 21.03 3.84
N ALA A 188 -30.10 19.81 3.30
CA ALA A 188 -30.07 19.61 1.85
C ALA A 188 -31.28 20.26 1.18
N ILE A 189 -31.02 20.94 0.06
CA ILE A 189 -32.03 21.63 -0.75
C ILE A 189 -32.24 20.91 -2.08
N ALA A 190 -31.14 20.65 -2.79
CA ALA A 190 -31.13 20.00 -4.10
C ALA A 190 -29.79 19.32 -4.34
N ASN A 191 -29.72 18.38 -5.28
CA ASN A 191 -28.46 17.75 -5.65
C ASN A 191 -28.35 17.53 -7.16
N THR A 192 -27.12 17.31 -7.61
CA THR A 192 -26.83 16.75 -8.93
C THR A 192 -25.66 15.77 -8.86
N THR A 193 -25.54 14.88 -9.84
CA THR A 193 -24.55 13.79 -9.84
C THR A 193 -23.92 13.65 -11.22
N GLY A 194 -22.58 13.57 -11.26
CA GLY A 194 -21.82 13.38 -12.49
C GLY A 194 -21.69 14.62 -13.38
N ASP A 195 -22.18 15.76 -12.91
CA ASP A 195 -22.00 17.05 -13.61
C ASP A 195 -20.59 17.61 -13.37
N ALA A 196 -20.10 18.39 -14.33
CA ALA A 196 -18.83 19.12 -14.20
C ALA A 196 -18.88 20.22 -13.12
N SER A 197 -20.08 20.63 -12.71
CA SER A 197 -20.33 21.66 -11.69
C SER A 197 -21.74 21.52 -11.15
N GLY A 198 -21.97 21.80 -9.86
CA GLY A 198 -23.31 21.87 -9.28
C GLY A 198 -23.94 23.24 -9.52
N THR A 199 -24.76 23.40 -10.56
CA THR A 199 -25.47 24.65 -10.85
C THR A 199 -26.94 24.56 -10.45
N TYR A 200 -27.36 25.45 -9.57
CA TYR A 200 -28.72 25.53 -9.04
C TYR A 200 -29.29 26.91 -9.34
N THR A 201 -30.46 26.95 -9.97
CA THR A 201 -31.15 28.19 -10.35
C THR A 201 -32.50 28.28 -9.67
N ALA A 202 -33.21 29.39 -9.89
CA ALA A 202 -34.52 29.65 -9.28
C ALA A 202 -34.47 29.69 -7.73
N LEU A 203 -33.37 30.21 -7.18
CA LEU A 203 -33.15 30.34 -5.75
C LEU A 203 -33.74 31.66 -5.21
N ALA A 204 -34.34 31.57 -4.03
CA ALA A 204 -34.74 32.73 -3.25
C ALA A 204 -33.53 33.43 -2.62
N ALA A 205 -33.75 34.62 -2.04
CA ALA A 205 -32.72 35.28 -1.26
C ALA A 205 -32.41 34.43 -0.02
N GLY A 206 -31.13 34.21 0.26
CA GLY A 206 -30.70 33.28 1.28
C GLY A 206 -29.20 33.10 1.30
N THR A 207 -28.73 32.37 2.31
CA THR A 207 -27.33 31.95 2.42
C THR A 207 -27.25 30.47 2.10
N TYR A 208 -26.34 30.11 1.21
CA TYR A 208 -26.19 28.76 0.67
C TYR A 208 -24.74 28.32 0.75
N ARG A 209 -24.51 27.01 0.64
CA ARG A 209 -23.19 26.42 0.40
C ARG A 209 -23.34 25.17 -0.45
N VAL A 210 -22.24 24.72 -1.04
CA VAL A 210 -22.22 23.48 -1.82
C VAL A 210 -21.33 22.47 -1.13
N ARG A 211 -21.88 21.28 -0.84
CA ARG A 211 -21.12 20.10 -0.42
C ARG A 211 -20.88 19.21 -1.63
N VAL A 212 -19.66 18.71 -1.79
CA VAL A 212 -19.31 17.73 -2.82
C VAL A 212 -18.94 16.43 -2.15
N THR A 213 -19.44 15.32 -2.67
CA THR A 213 -19.14 13.95 -2.23
C THR A 213 -18.60 13.16 -3.42
N ASP A 214 -17.50 12.43 -3.23
CA ASP A 214 -16.94 11.55 -4.27
C ASP A 214 -17.45 10.10 -4.15
N ASP A 215 -17.04 9.20 -5.06
CA ASP A 215 -17.51 7.80 -5.08
C ASP A 215 -16.99 6.97 -3.88
N ASN A 216 -15.93 7.43 -3.20
CA ASN A 216 -15.43 6.82 -1.97
C ASN A 216 -16.16 7.35 -0.73
N GLY A 217 -17.05 8.34 -0.88
CA GLY A 217 -17.79 8.97 0.20
C GLY A 217 -17.03 10.11 0.89
N CYS A 218 -15.93 10.60 0.31
CA CYS A 218 -15.18 11.73 0.82
C CYS A 218 -15.92 13.02 0.53
N THR A 219 -16.11 13.85 1.56
CA THR A 219 -16.91 15.07 1.44
C THR A 219 -16.10 16.33 1.68
N SER A 220 -16.36 17.38 0.90
CA SER A 220 -15.84 18.73 1.13
C SER A 220 -16.97 19.75 0.98
N THR A 221 -16.91 20.86 1.71
CA THR A 221 -17.98 21.87 1.73
C THR A 221 -17.43 23.27 1.51
N SER A 222 -18.06 24.02 0.63
CA SER A 222 -17.65 25.39 0.31
C SER A 222 -17.92 26.33 1.47
N ASN A 223 -17.28 27.51 1.44
CA ASN A 223 -17.74 28.63 2.24
C ASN A 223 -19.19 29.01 1.86
N ASN A 224 -19.87 29.69 2.79
CA ASN A 224 -21.19 30.25 2.52
C ASN A 224 -21.14 31.34 1.45
N VAL A 225 -22.15 31.36 0.58
CA VAL A 225 -22.42 32.40 -0.40
C VAL A 225 -23.82 32.96 -0.19
N VAL A 226 -24.01 34.23 -0.53
CA VAL A 226 -25.29 34.93 -0.31
C VAL A 226 -25.94 35.26 -1.65
N VAL A 227 -27.17 34.80 -1.83
CA VAL A 227 -28.08 35.30 -2.86
C VAL A 227 -28.90 36.42 -2.21
N SER A 228 -28.75 37.64 -2.71
CA SER A 228 -29.48 38.81 -2.24
C SER A 228 -30.52 39.28 -3.25
N GLU A 229 -31.47 40.08 -2.76
CA GLU A 229 -32.52 40.69 -3.55
C GLU A 229 -32.30 42.20 -3.67
N PRO A 230 -32.59 42.82 -4.84
CA PRO A 230 -32.55 44.26 -4.98
C PRO A 230 -33.57 44.97 -4.07
N ALA A 231 -33.27 46.21 -3.68
CA ALA A 231 -34.19 47.02 -2.90
C ALA A 231 -35.52 47.24 -3.62
N VAL A 232 -36.62 47.23 -2.87
CA VAL A 232 -37.98 47.49 -3.39
C VAL A 232 -38.06 48.91 -3.95
N LEU A 233 -38.60 49.05 -5.15
CA LEU A 233 -38.93 50.36 -5.72
C LEU A 233 -40.09 50.99 -4.93
N SER A 234 -39.85 52.13 -4.30
CA SER A 234 -40.90 52.94 -3.68
C SER A 234 -41.11 54.24 -4.45
N ALA A 235 -42.35 54.50 -4.87
CA ALA A 235 -42.76 55.83 -5.34
C ALA A 235 -43.55 56.52 -4.22
N SER A 236 -43.17 57.76 -3.90
CA SER A 236 -43.96 58.64 -3.03
C SER A 236 -44.65 59.67 -3.90
N THR A 237 -45.98 59.78 -3.76
CA THR A 237 -46.75 60.86 -4.39
C THR A 237 -46.74 62.07 -3.45
N THR A 238 -46.12 63.17 -3.89
CA THR A 238 -46.25 64.49 -3.26
C THR A 238 -47.54 65.17 -3.67
#